data_AF-A0A3M8LPE6-F1
#
_entry.id   AF-A0A3M8LPE6-F1
#
_cell.length_a   1.000
_cell.length_b   1.000
_cell.length_c   1.000
_cell.angle_alpha   90.00
_cell.angle_beta   90.00
_cell.angle_gamma   90.00
#
_symmetry.space_group_name_H-M   'P 1'
#
loop_
_entity.id
_entity.type
_entity.pdbx_description
1 polymer ?
#
loop_
_entity_poly.entity_id
_entity_poly.type
_entity_poly.pdbx_seq_one_letter_code
_entity_poly.pdbx_strand_id
1 'polypeptide(L)'
;MDITGLLTNGIGFVATLFSIVMWMPQARITWRNRNDAVRLAGVSETTQWLSMIGYLLWGVFGMLIGSFWVAAPSVVSFPLSLATIVVVRRARRMSVPAASVSIISMSEPLSETNPTDAVPILTTGSIPVIAAGSDHSTVTVPILSSPATPDTAGAPRHVADERTPTTPVPVLA
;
A
#
# COMPACT_ATOMS: atom_id res chain seq x y z
N MET A 1 -55.16 -3.81 -5.33
CA MET A 1 -53.70 -3.71 -5.43
C MET A 1 -53.22 -4.82 -6.35
N ASP A 2 -52.41 -4.49 -7.36
CA ASP A 2 -51.83 -5.49 -8.25
C ASP A 2 -50.76 -6.29 -7.48
N ILE A 3 -50.85 -7.63 -7.55
CA ILE A 3 -49.92 -8.56 -6.87
C ILE A 3 -48.48 -8.28 -7.32
N THR A 4 -48.31 -7.94 -8.60
CA THR A 4 -47.00 -7.59 -9.18
C THR A 4 -46.38 -6.40 -8.46
N GLY A 5 -47.15 -5.32 -8.28
CA GLY A 5 -46.67 -4.13 -7.58
C GLY A 5 -46.34 -4.41 -6.11
N LEU A 6 -47.15 -5.23 -5.43
CA LEU A 6 -46.86 -5.62 -4.04
C LEU A 6 -45.55 -6.40 -3.94
N LEU A 7 -45.33 -7.38 -4.83
CA LEU A 7 -44.11 -8.20 -4.86
C LEU A 7 -42.87 -7.36 -5.20
N THR A 8 -42.94 -6.50 -6.21
CA THR A 8 -41.82 -5.63 -6.59
C THR A 8 -41.41 -4.71 -5.44
N ASN A 9 -42.39 -4.08 -4.76
CA ASN A 9 -42.09 -3.23 -3.61
C ASN A 9 -41.55 -4.01 -2.41
N GLY A 10 -42.13 -5.18 -2.12
CA GLY A 10 -41.65 -6.04 -1.04
C GLY A 10 -40.20 -6.52 -1.25
N ILE A 11 -39.88 -6.99 -2.45
CA ILE A 11 -38.53 -7.43 -2.80
C ILE A 11 -37.55 -6.25 -2.77
N GLY A 12 -37.93 -5.10 -3.33
CA GLY A 12 -37.10 -3.89 -3.32
C GLY A 12 -36.78 -3.41 -1.91
N PHE A 13 -37.76 -3.46 -1.01
CA PHE A 13 -37.58 -3.13 0.41
C PHE A 13 -36.60 -4.08 1.09
N VAL A 14 -36.79 -5.40 0.95
CA VAL A 14 -35.92 -6.41 1.57
C VAL A 14 -34.50 -6.29 1.02
N ALA A 15 -34.32 -6.13 -0.29
CA ALA A 15 -33.01 -5.94 -0.91
C ALA A 15 -32.30 -4.70 -0.37
N THR A 16 -33.02 -3.58 -0.22
CA THR A 16 -32.47 -2.34 0.36
C THR A 16 -32.06 -2.55 1.82
N LEU A 17 -32.89 -3.23 2.62
CA LEU A 17 -32.58 -3.52 4.02
C LEU A 17 -31.32 -4.38 4.15
N PHE A 18 -31.19 -5.44 3.33
CA PHE A 18 -29.99 -6.27 3.29
C PHE A 18 -28.75 -5.47 2.90
N SER A 19 -28.86 -4.60 1.90
CA SER A 19 -27.76 -3.73 1.48
C SER A 19 -27.26 -2.86 2.64
N ILE A 20 -28.17 -2.24 3.41
CA ILE A 20 -27.83 -1.41 4.57
C ILE A 20 -27.18 -2.26 5.68
N VAL A 21 -27.75 -3.42 5.99
CA VAL A 21 -27.24 -4.31 7.05
C VAL A 21 -25.83 -4.82 6.71
N MET A 22 -25.57 -5.16 5.44
CA MET A 22 -24.24 -5.60 5.00
C MET A 22 -23.16 -4.53 5.18
N TRP A 23 -23.53 -3.26 5.11
CA TRP A 23 -22.60 -2.15 5.31
C TRP A 23 -22.29 -1.86 6.79
N MET A 24 -23.14 -2.31 7.72
CA MET A 24 -23.03 -1.99 9.14
C MET A 24 -21.73 -2.48 9.80
N PRO A 25 -21.22 -3.71 9.54
CA PRO A 25 -19.96 -4.18 10.11
C PRO A 25 -18.77 -3.31 9.69
N GLN A 26 -18.68 -2.97 8.40
CA GLN A 26 -17.60 -2.15 7.86
C GLN A 26 -17.64 -0.72 8.41
N ALA A 27 -18.83 -0.13 8.48
CA ALA A 27 -19.04 1.18 9.09
C ALA A 27 -18.60 1.19 10.56
N ARG A 28 -19.01 0.16 11.32
CA ARG A 28 -18.67 0.02 12.75
C ARG A 28 -17.16 -0.13 12.97
N ILE A 29 -16.49 -0.96 12.19
CA ILE A 29 -15.04 -1.18 12.29
C ILE A 29 -14.28 0.11 11.98
N THR A 30 -14.65 0.77 10.88
CA THR A 30 -14.05 2.05 10.46
C THR A 30 -14.21 3.11 11.54
N TRP A 31 -15.41 3.24 12.10
CA TRP A 31 -15.70 4.23 13.15
C TRP A 31 -14.96 3.93 14.46
N ARG A 32 -14.90 2.66 14.88
CA ARG A 32 -14.20 2.26 16.11
C ARG A 32 -12.69 2.54 16.03
N ASN A 33 -12.10 2.37 14.84
CA ASN A 33 -10.68 2.59 14.61
C ASN A 33 -10.35 3.99 14.04
N ARG A 34 -11.28 4.95 14.09
CA ARG A 34 -11.13 6.29 13.46
C ARG A 34 -9.90 7.10 13.92
N ASN A 35 -9.32 6.77 15.07
CA ASN A 35 -8.16 7.43 15.66
C ASN A 35 -6.87 6.59 15.57
N ASP A 36 -6.92 5.42 14.92
CA ASP A 36 -5.79 4.50 14.80
C ASP A 36 -5.39 4.36 13.31
N ALA A 37 -4.37 5.11 12.91
CA ALA A 37 -3.88 5.13 11.53
C ALA A 37 -3.34 3.78 11.07
N VAL A 38 -2.75 2.99 11.99
CA VAL A 38 -2.16 1.68 11.68
C VAL A 38 -3.28 0.69 11.34
N ARG A 39 -4.36 0.67 12.11
CA ARG A 39 -5.52 -0.19 11.82
C ARG A 39 -6.29 0.22 10.57
N LEU A 40 -6.22 1.49 10.17
CA LEU A 40 -6.85 1.99 8.94
C LEU A 40 -5.93 1.91 7.71
N ALA A 41 -4.66 1.49 7.86
CA ALA A 41 -3.71 1.39 6.75
C ALA A 41 -4.17 0.40 5.66
N GLY A 42 -4.92 -0.64 6.04
CA GLY A 42 -5.51 -1.61 5.11
C GLY A 42 -6.69 -1.08 4.28
N VAL A 43 -7.19 0.12 4.57
CA VAL A 43 -8.31 0.71 3.82
C VAL A 43 -7.77 1.55 2.65
N SER A 44 -8.03 1.08 1.43
CA SER A 44 -7.67 1.78 0.20
C SER A 44 -8.55 3.02 -0.02
N GLU A 45 -7.95 4.21 -0.02
CA GLU A 45 -8.64 5.47 -0.31
C GLU A 45 -9.22 5.48 -1.73
N THR A 46 -8.49 4.95 -2.71
CA THR A 46 -8.93 4.85 -4.11
C THR A 46 -10.21 4.03 -4.23
N THR A 47 -10.28 2.88 -3.55
CA THR A 47 -11.47 2.03 -3.56
C THR A 47 -12.69 2.75 -2.98
N GLN A 48 -12.50 3.60 -1.96
CA GLN A 48 -13.59 4.38 -1.38
C GLN A 48 -14.08 5.47 -2.34
N TRP A 49 -13.19 6.14 -3.07
CA TRP A 49 -13.58 7.09 -4.12
C TRP A 49 -14.35 6.42 -5.26
N LEU A 50 -13.87 5.28 -5.76
CA LEU A 50 -14.60 4.50 -6.78
C LEU A 50 -15.98 4.08 -6.28
N SER A 51 -16.07 3.61 -5.04
CA SER A 51 -17.35 3.22 -4.44
C SER A 51 -18.31 4.40 -4.34
N MET A 52 -17.83 5.57 -3.89
CA MET A 52 -18.63 6.79 -3.78
C MET A 52 -19.19 7.24 -5.13
N ILE A 53 -18.35 7.25 -6.18
CA ILE A 53 -18.77 7.57 -7.55
C ILE A 53 -19.78 6.53 -8.05
N GLY A 54 -19.55 5.24 -7.79
CA GLY A 54 -20.47 4.17 -8.13
C GLY A 54 -21.84 4.37 -7.49
N TYR A 55 -21.91 4.71 -6.20
CA TYR A 55 -23.18 4.99 -5.52
C TYR A 55 -23.88 6.22 -6.08
N LEU A 56 -23.12 7.28 -6.38
CA LEU A 56 -23.67 8.47 -7.01
C LEU A 56 -24.30 8.14 -8.38
N LEU A 57 -23.58 7.41 -9.24
CA LEU A 57 -24.08 6.98 -10.55
C LEU A 57 -25.32 6.09 -10.44
N TRP A 58 -25.31 5.11 -9.53
CA TRP A 58 -26.48 4.25 -9.29
C TRP A 58 -27.68 5.03 -8.76
N GLY A 59 -27.44 6.01 -7.89
CA GLY A 59 -28.51 6.86 -7.35
C GLY A 59 -29.14 7.71 -8.44
N VAL A 60 -28.30 8.35 -9.27
CA VAL A 60 -28.76 9.13 -10.43
C VAL A 60 -29.50 8.23 -11.42
N PHE A 61 -28.97 7.05 -11.73
CA PHE A 61 -29.63 6.08 -12.60
C PHE A 61 -31.02 5.68 -12.07
N GLY A 62 -31.14 5.32 -10.79
CA GLY A 62 -32.41 4.99 -10.15
C GLY A 62 -33.44 6.12 -10.24
N MET A 63 -33.00 7.37 -10.06
CA MET A 63 -33.85 8.55 -10.23
C MET A 63 -34.30 8.75 -11.68
N LEU A 64 -33.40 8.60 -12.66
CA LEU A 64 -33.71 8.74 -14.08
C LEU A 64 -34.73 7.72 -14.58
N ILE A 65 -34.69 6.49 -14.07
CA ILE A 65 -35.67 5.44 -14.41
C ILE A 65 -36.94 5.47 -13.52
N GLY A 66 -37.05 6.43 -12.60
CA GLY A 66 -38.18 6.54 -11.68
C GLY A 66 -38.31 5.38 -10.68
N SER A 67 -37.22 4.67 -10.38
CA SER A 67 -37.22 3.51 -9.48
C SER A 67 -36.60 3.84 -8.13
N PHE A 68 -37.48 4.06 -7.14
CA PHE A 68 -37.08 4.34 -5.76
C PHE A 68 -36.16 3.25 -5.18
N TRP A 69 -36.49 1.97 -5.37
CA TRP A 69 -35.72 0.86 -4.78
C TRP A 69 -34.33 0.70 -5.39
N VAL A 70 -34.11 1.17 -6.62
CA VAL A 70 -32.78 1.21 -7.23
C VAL A 70 -31.96 2.38 -6.67
N ALA A 71 -32.60 3.52 -6.43
CA ALA A 71 -31.92 4.70 -5.88
C ALA A 71 -31.68 4.63 -4.36
N ALA A 72 -32.53 3.92 -3.61
CA ALA A 72 -32.54 3.94 -2.15
C ALA A 72 -31.22 3.51 -1.48
N PRO A 73 -30.53 2.43 -1.91
CA PRO A 73 -29.24 2.06 -1.34
C PRO A 73 -28.19 3.16 -1.49
N SER A 74 -28.18 3.87 -2.63
CA SER A 74 -27.23 4.95 -2.89
C SER A 74 -27.37 6.11 -1.91
N VAL A 75 -28.58 6.42 -1.45
CA VAL A 75 -28.83 7.50 -0.47
C VAL A 75 -28.13 7.20 0.87
N VAL A 76 -27.96 5.94 1.22
CA VAL A 76 -27.30 5.51 2.47
C VAL A 76 -25.81 5.25 2.24
N SER A 77 -25.45 4.55 1.15
CA SER A 77 -24.07 4.16 0.89
C SER A 77 -23.18 5.32 0.45
N PHE A 78 -23.73 6.32 -0.26
CA PHE A 78 -22.99 7.52 -0.63
C PHE A 78 -22.42 8.28 0.59
N PRO A 79 -23.23 8.75 1.57
CA PRO A 79 -22.70 9.46 2.73
C PRO A 79 -21.78 8.58 3.58
N LEU A 80 -22.01 7.26 3.60
CA LEU A 80 -21.16 6.32 4.32
C LEU A 80 -19.76 6.19 3.71
N SER A 81 -19.68 6.11 2.38
CA SER A 81 -18.41 6.11 1.65
C SER A 81 -17.66 7.44 1.85
N LEU A 82 -18.36 8.56 1.78
CA LEU A 82 -17.80 9.89 2.04
C LEU A 82 -17.26 10.00 3.47
N ALA A 83 -18.02 9.55 4.47
CA ALA A 83 -17.58 9.52 5.86
C ALA A 83 -16.31 8.67 6.04
N THR A 84 -16.24 7.52 5.37
CA THR A 84 -15.06 6.65 5.38
C THR A 84 -13.83 7.36 4.80
N ILE A 85 -13.98 8.06 3.66
CA ILE A 85 -12.90 8.86 3.06
C ILE A 85 -12.40 9.93 4.05
N VAL A 86 -13.31 10.67 4.69
CA VAL A 86 -12.95 11.72 5.66
C VAL A 86 -12.22 11.13 6.87
N VAL A 87 -12.69 10.00 7.42
CA VAL A 87 -12.04 9.32 8.55
C VAL A 87 -10.65 8.83 8.18
N VAL A 88 -10.49 8.16 7.04
CA VAL A 88 -9.19 7.64 6.58
C VAL A 88 -8.21 8.79 6.32
N ARG A 89 -8.64 9.86 5.63
CA ARG A 89 -7.81 11.05 5.40
C ARG A 89 -7.39 11.72 6.69
N ARG A 90 -8.30 11.86 7.65
CA ARG A 90 -8.00 12.43 8.97
C ARG A 90 -7.01 11.56 9.73
N ALA A 91 -7.21 10.25 9.75
CA ALA A 91 -6.33 9.31 10.43
C ALA A 91 -4.89 9.36 9.89
N ARG A 92 -4.72 9.44 8.57
CA ARG A 92 -3.40 9.54 7.92
C ARG A 92 -2.65 10.85 8.22
N ARG A 93 -3.37 11.93 8.56
CA ARG A 93 -2.76 13.21 8.95
C ARG A 93 -2.23 13.21 10.39
N MET A 94 -2.67 12.26 11.21
CA MET A 94 -2.13 12.07 12.56
C MET A 94 -0.87 11.23 12.39
N SER A 95 0.30 11.90 12.47
CA SER A 95 1.62 11.32 12.20
C SER A 95 1.75 9.93 12.78
N VAL A 96 2.00 8.94 11.93
CA VAL A 96 2.39 7.60 12.34
C VAL A 96 3.72 7.77 13.07
N PRO A 97 3.84 7.47 14.38
CA PRO A 97 5.14 7.37 15.02
C PRO A 97 5.92 6.40 14.16
N ALA A 98 7.03 6.84 13.58
CA ALA A 98 7.85 6.04 12.69
C ALA A 98 8.19 4.74 13.43
N ALA A 99 7.41 3.70 13.18
CA ALA A 99 7.75 2.36 13.60
C ALA A 99 8.90 1.99 12.67
N SER A 100 10.10 2.37 13.09
CA SER A 100 11.35 1.89 12.56
C SER A 100 11.27 0.38 12.69
N VAL A 101 10.88 -0.28 11.60
CA VAL A 101 11.10 -1.71 11.44
C VAL A 101 12.60 -1.85 11.55
N SER A 102 13.08 -2.32 12.70
CA SER A 102 14.44 -2.79 12.85
C SER A 102 14.59 -3.88 11.80
N ILE A 103 15.21 -3.52 10.67
CA ILE A 103 15.76 -4.48 9.74
C ILE A 103 16.69 -5.28 10.63
N ILE A 104 16.25 -6.49 10.98
CA ILE A 104 17.09 -7.48 11.63
C ILE A 104 18.31 -7.55 10.73
N SER A 105 19.39 -6.94 11.19
CA SER A 105 20.70 -7.03 10.58
C SER A 105 21.08 -8.49 10.73
N MET A 106 20.71 -9.29 9.74
CA MET A 106 21.20 -10.65 9.53
C MET A 106 22.67 -10.57 9.13
N SER A 107 23.49 -9.96 9.97
CA SER A 107 24.88 -10.36 10.11
C SER A 107 24.83 -11.62 10.95
N GLU A 108 24.51 -12.73 10.30
CA GLU A 108 24.80 -14.08 10.76
C GLU A 108 26.29 -14.30 10.42
N PRO A 109 27.25 -14.08 11.34
CA PRO A 109 28.56 -14.64 11.12
C PRO A 109 28.40 -16.16 11.20
N LEU A 110 28.74 -16.82 10.10
CA LEU A 110 29.05 -18.24 10.09
C LEU A 110 29.93 -18.53 11.31
N SER A 111 29.37 -19.28 12.27
CA SER A 111 30.12 -19.85 13.37
C SER A 111 31.02 -20.94 12.80
N GLU A 112 32.23 -20.54 12.45
CA GLU A 112 33.38 -21.42 12.39
C GLU A 112 34.39 -20.94 13.44
N THR A 113 34.81 -21.89 14.28
CA THR A 113 36.04 -21.91 15.09
C THR A 113 36.11 -21.21 16.46
N ASN A 114 36.07 -22.08 17.47
CA ASN A 114 36.90 -22.17 18.68
C ASN A 114 36.89 -21.10 19.80
N PRO A 115 37.00 -21.54 21.07
CA PRO A 115 37.05 -20.66 22.24
C PRO A 115 38.49 -20.20 22.45
N THR A 116 38.72 -18.89 22.61
CA THR A 116 39.73 -18.26 23.49
C THR A 116 39.78 -16.76 23.19
N ASP A 117 39.59 -15.96 24.23
CA ASP A 117 39.95 -14.55 24.38
C ASP A 117 39.66 -13.56 23.25
N ALA A 118 38.68 -12.69 23.49
CA ALA A 118 38.91 -11.25 23.67
C ALA A 118 37.56 -10.51 23.70
N VAL A 119 37.39 -9.66 24.70
CA VAL A 119 36.31 -8.68 24.80
C VAL A 119 36.50 -7.60 23.73
N PRO A 120 35.50 -7.26 22.91
CA PRO A 120 35.47 -5.98 22.23
C PRO A 120 34.29 -5.13 22.74
N ILE A 121 34.64 -3.97 23.28
CA ILE A 121 33.73 -2.86 23.60
C ILE A 121 33.13 -2.37 22.28
N LEU A 122 31.83 -2.61 22.04
CA LEU A 122 31.11 -2.11 20.88
C LEU A 122 30.55 -0.71 21.15
N THR A 123 31.21 0.28 20.57
CA THR A 123 30.79 1.67 20.49
C THR A 123 29.49 1.80 19.70
N THR A 124 28.45 2.33 20.35
CA THR A 124 27.16 2.65 19.73
C THR A 124 27.32 3.83 18.76
N GLY A 125 27.56 3.55 17.48
CA GLY A 125 27.58 4.56 16.42
C GLY A 125 26.18 4.78 15.85
N SER A 126 25.46 5.79 16.35
CA SER A 126 24.24 6.32 15.74
C SER A 126 24.62 7.19 14.54
N ILE A 127 24.35 6.73 13.32
CA ILE A 127 24.52 7.54 12.10
C ILE A 127 23.20 8.30 11.85
N PRO A 128 23.17 9.64 11.90
CA PRO A 128 22.01 10.39 11.45
C PRO A 128 21.98 10.40 9.91
N VAL A 129 20.93 9.82 9.33
CA VAL A 129 20.64 9.97 7.90
C VAL A 129 20.05 11.39 7.72
N ILE A 130 20.88 12.28 7.19
CA ILE A 130 20.48 13.63 6.78
C ILE A 130 19.49 13.49 5.62
N ALA A 131 18.30 14.07 5.80
CA ALA A 131 17.32 14.22 4.73
C ALA A 131 17.96 15.01 3.57
N ALA A 132 17.90 14.46 2.36
CA ALA A 132 18.39 15.09 1.14
C ALA A 132 17.63 16.40 0.89
N GLY A 133 18.18 17.50 1.40
CA GLY A 133 17.95 18.84 0.90
C GLY A 133 18.88 19.07 -0.28
N SER A 134 18.29 19.43 -1.41
CA SER A 134 18.94 20.02 -2.57
C SER A 134 19.92 21.11 -2.15
N ASP A 135 21.21 20.93 -2.44
CA ASP A 135 22.03 21.89 -3.18
C ASP A 135 23.49 21.42 -3.31
N HIS A 136 24.08 21.77 -4.44
CA HIS A 136 25.46 21.50 -4.89
C HIS A 136 26.52 21.47 -3.77
N SER A 137 27.25 20.35 -3.65
CA SER A 137 28.68 20.35 -3.28
C SER A 137 29.36 19.01 -3.58
N THR A 138 30.40 19.09 -4.40
CA THR A 138 31.36 18.05 -4.75
C THR A 138 32.07 17.54 -3.48
N VAL A 139 32.04 16.22 -3.23
CA VAL A 139 32.81 15.62 -2.13
C VAL A 139 33.67 14.47 -2.64
N THR A 140 34.98 14.68 -2.45
CA THR A 140 36.13 13.84 -2.77
C THR A 140 36.10 12.53 -1.99
N VAL A 141 36.26 11.41 -2.68
CA VAL A 141 36.40 10.07 -2.08
C VAL A 141 37.90 9.82 -1.79
N PRO A 142 38.32 9.48 -0.56
CA PRO A 142 39.69 9.06 -0.32
C PRO A 142 39.85 7.59 -0.70
N ILE A 143 40.57 7.35 -1.80
CA ILE A 143 41.08 6.02 -2.17
C ILE A 143 42.31 5.76 -1.30
N LEU A 144 42.20 4.82 -0.34
CA LEU A 144 43.35 4.33 0.41
C LEU A 144 43.99 3.18 -0.38
N SER A 145 45.16 3.48 -0.94
CA SER A 145 46.03 2.57 -1.69
C SER A 145 46.51 1.41 -0.81
N SER A 146 46.36 0.17 -1.29
CA SER A 146 47.02 -1.01 -0.72
C SER A 146 48.13 -1.48 -1.67
N PRO A 147 49.34 -1.83 -1.18
CA PRO A 147 50.45 -2.24 -2.03
C PRO A 147 50.45 -3.75 -2.25
N ALA A 148 50.49 -4.20 -3.50
CA ALA A 148 50.95 -5.55 -3.84
C ALA A 148 51.52 -5.58 -5.26
N THR A 149 52.80 -5.90 -5.35
CA THR A 149 53.52 -6.40 -6.55
C THR A 149 54.41 -7.54 -6.03
N PRO A 150 54.87 -8.53 -6.82
CA PRO A 150 54.78 -8.64 -8.28
C PRO A 150 54.51 -10.06 -8.86
N ASP A 151 54.51 -10.11 -10.19
CA ASP A 151 54.80 -11.23 -11.12
C ASP A 151 53.76 -12.34 -11.36
N THR A 152 53.23 -12.39 -12.59
CA THR A 152 53.77 -13.26 -13.66
C THR A 152 52.88 -13.21 -14.92
N ALA A 153 53.56 -13.21 -16.07
CA ALA A 153 53.11 -13.09 -17.46
C ALA A 153 52.00 -14.03 -17.94
N GLY A 154 51.21 -13.56 -18.91
CA GLY A 154 50.33 -14.38 -19.74
C GLY A 154 49.45 -13.58 -20.70
N ALA A 155 49.71 -13.72 -22.00
CA ALA A 155 49.14 -13.00 -23.15
C ALA A 155 47.61 -13.25 -23.41
N PRO A 156 46.98 -12.55 -24.39
CA PRO A 156 45.54 -12.27 -24.43
C PRO A 156 44.71 -13.32 -25.18
N ARG A 157 43.39 -13.36 -24.92
CA ARG A 157 42.42 -14.07 -25.78
C ARG A 157 41.16 -13.26 -26.04
N HIS A 158 40.90 -13.10 -27.34
CA HIS A 158 39.65 -12.76 -28.00
C HIS A 158 38.60 -13.88 -27.85
N VAL A 159 37.38 -13.62 -28.37
CA VAL A 159 36.20 -14.49 -28.62
C VAL A 159 35.09 -14.22 -27.58
N ALA A 160 34.03 -13.42 -27.86
CA ALA A 160 32.91 -13.53 -28.81
C ALA A 160 31.68 -14.28 -28.25
N ASP A 161 30.49 -13.74 -28.59
CA ASP A 161 29.12 -14.24 -28.40
C ASP A 161 28.63 -14.30 -26.92
N GLU A 162 27.36 -14.07 -26.55
CA GLU A 162 26.14 -14.45 -27.25
C GLU A 162 24.87 -13.87 -26.57
N ARG A 163 23.87 -13.48 -27.39
CA ARG A 163 22.39 -13.46 -27.17
C ARG A 163 21.73 -12.55 -26.11
N THR A 164 21.02 -11.56 -26.63
CA THR A 164 19.63 -11.22 -26.23
C THR A 164 18.67 -12.13 -27.03
N PRO A 165 17.45 -12.44 -26.53
CA PRO A 165 16.29 -11.83 -27.18
C PRO A 165 15.13 -11.47 -26.23
N THR A 166 14.60 -10.29 -26.49
CA THR A 166 13.33 -9.70 -26.07
C THR A 166 12.14 -10.40 -26.74
N THR A 167 11.12 -10.77 -25.95
CA THR A 167 9.84 -11.28 -26.46
C THR A 167 8.78 -10.18 -26.38
N PRO A 168 8.08 -9.82 -27.48
CA PRO A 168 6.91 -8.94 -27.43
C PRO A 168 5.60 -9.73 -27.27
N VAL A 169 4.69 -9.18 -26.46
CA VAL A 169 3.35 -9.69 -26.11
C VAL A 169 2.34 -9.35 -27.23
N PRO A 170 1.46 -10.28 -27.64
CA PRO A 170 0.44 -10.02 -28.66
C PRO A 170 -0.79 -9.29 -28.09
N VAL A 171 -1.27 -8.31 -28.86
CA VAL A 171 -2.56 -7.63 -28.68
C VAL A 171 -3.63 -8.44 -29.43
N LEU A 172 -4.64 -8.91 -28.71
CA LEU A 172 -5.84 -9.52 -29.28
C LEU A 172 -6.88 -8.43 -29.58
N ALA A 173 -7.39 -8.46 -30.82
CA ALA A 173 -8.59 -7.76 -31.27
C ALA A 173 -9.83 -8.60 -30.97
#